data_AF-A0A846AR46-F1
#
_entry.id   AF-A0A846AR46-F1
#
_cell.length_a   1.000
_cell.length_b   1.000
_cell.length_c   1.000
_cell.angle_alpha   90.00
_cell.angle_beta   90.00
_cell.angle_gamma   90.00
#
_symmetry.space_group_name_H-M   'P 1'
#
loop_
_entity.id
_entity.type
_entity.pdbx_description
1 polymer ?
#
loop_
_entity_poly.entity_id
_entity_poly.type
_entity_poly.pdbx_seq_one_letter_code
_entity_poly.pdbx_strand_id
1 'polypeptide(L)'
;FVALKEKHPEITHVQIRLQRGRENNELTKYRYSVLLHIEAQPTSVIEPTVESGAGMSYEEIETYLQQKQPESICFSGLVNGRVANDVELVDLLSQPESKQNVQQLRQKLESKQVKSIDPERLYELSSYLGYNLELCWSAQGSPELMDGVFVRSELAKEGMVLTPLTQKSVLAGNWHNYGNNPLSSQFRKQLIPQLREYLESRLPEYMVPSGYVMLSQLPLTPNGKVDRKALPAPDHTSSLSTEYVAPETTTEKALAQIWAEVLGIEQVGIHNNFFDLGGHSLIAVRLMSQIEKQFGKNLPLATLFQAPTIEQLAHILQSTDSSSWSALVTIQPHGSKPPLFLLPGGGGNVIYYSNLARHLSSDQPCYALQAVGLDGESEPFTRVEDIAAYNIKEIQSIQPQGPYFLGGHSFGGKVACEMAQQLQKQGQEVALLAILDTNAPVPEEEHVNLMEGLNDAVWLTLISDLLSTILGKDLMLGKDMEAYYEALEQLTPDEQFNYIYKNFQELNIFPSGFGIKQLRGYLGVMKTNFQSSYFPKEIYPTKIALFRSGIDTNSSSNKTKSQIFLEKMTGKMVSESLPENVSAPDWGWSAFSAEPVEIYWVPGTHVSMAAEPHVQVLVQKLMACIEQAQVKGK
;
A
#
# COMPACT_ATOMS: atom_id res chain seq x y z
N PHE A 1 26.40 -9.98 10.78
CA PHE A 1 27.76 -10.56 10.74
C PHE A 1 27.85 -11.82 9.87
N VAL A 2 26.99 -12.83 10.06
CA VAL A 2 27.01 -14.07 9.24
C VAL A 2 26.87 -13.78 7.73
N ALA A 3 26.01 -12.82 7.35
CA ALA A 3 25.84 -12.36 5.97
C ALA A 3 27.10 -11.72 5.32
N LEU A 4 28.16 -11.41 6.08
CA LEU A 4 29.40 -10.87 5.50
C LEU A 4 30.06 -11.85 4.52
N LYS A 5 29.83 -13.16 4.69
CA LYS A 5 30.32 -14.21 3.79
C LYS A 5 29.80 -14.09 2.36
N GLU A 6 28.65 -13.46 2.14
CA GLU A 6 28.09 -13.26 0.79
C GLU A 6 28.87 -12.20 -0.01
N LYS A 7 29.41 -11.18 0.66
CA LYS A 7 30.18 -10.09 0.02
C LYS A 7 31.68 -10.33 0.04
N HIS A 8 32.14 -11.08 1.02
CA HIS A 8 33.54 -11.42 1.24
C HIS A 8 33.65 -12.95 1.27
N PRO A 9 33.72 -13.60 0.08
CA PRO A 9 33.85 -15.06 -0.02
C PRO A 9 35.08 -15.61 0.70
N GLU A 10 36.10 -14.77 0.95
CA GLU A 10 37.25 -15.07 1.78
C GLU A 10 36.88 -15.37 3.25
N ILE A 11 35.73 -14.90 3.75
CA ILE A 11 35.23 -15.24 5.08
C ILE A 11 34.61 -16.63 5.04
N THR A 12 35.36 -17.61 5.50
CA THR A 12 34.97 -19.02 5.52
C THR A 12 33.95 -19.33 6.62
N HIS A 13 34.11 -18.73 7.80
CA HIS A 13 33.29 -18.95 8.99
C HIS A 13 33.21 -17.72 9.90
N VAL A 14 32.09 -17.58 10.62
CA VAL A 14 31.84 -16.48 11.58
C VAL A 14 31.40 -17.07 12.90
N GLN A 15 32.06 -16.69 13.99
CA GLN A 15 31.67 -17.05 15.36
C GLN A 15 31.22 -15.81 16.11
N ILE A 16 30.09 -15.91 16.80
CA ILE A 16 29.53 -14.83 17.62
C ILE A 16 29.46 -15.37 19.04
N ARG A 17 30.31 -14.87 19.93
CA ARG A 17 30.54 -15.46 21.25
C ARG A 17 30.20 -14.50 22.37
N LEU A 18 29.54 -14.98 23.42
CA LEU A 18 29.38 -14.21 24.65
C LEU A 18 30.76 -13.86 25.24
N GLN A 19 30.87 -12.69 25.88
CA GLN A 19 32.11 -12.33 26.57
C GLN A 19 32.32 -13.21 27.81
N ARG A 20 33.57 -13.59 28.03
CA ARG A 20 33.99 -14.33 29.22
C ARG A 20 34.30 -13.38 30.37
N GLY A 21 34.07 -13.85 31.59
CA GLY A 21 34.40 -13.13 32.81
C GLY A 21 33.48 -13.49 33.97
N ARG A 22 34.05 -13.55 35.18
CA ARG A 22 33.33 -13.86 36.42
C ARG A 22 32.56 -12.67 36.99
N GLU A 23 32.97 -11.46 36.65
CA GLU A 23 32.33 -10.24 37.11
C GLU A 23 31.08 -9.95 36.30
N ASN A 24 29.96 -9.61 36.94
CA ASN A 24 28.71 -9.25 36.28
C ASN A 24 28.66 -7.74 36.02
N ASN A 25 29.31 -7.28 34.94
CA ASN A 25 29.37 -5.88 34.54
C ASN A 25 28.92 -5.71 33.07
N GLU A 26 28.88 -4.48 32.57
CA GLU A 26 28.41 -4.20 31.20
C GLU A 26 29.14 -5.03 30.14
N LEU A 27 30.46 -5.23 30.29
CA LEU A 27 31.30 -5.95 29.34
C LEU A 27 30.91 -7.44 29.24
N THR A 28 30.61 -8.07 30.37
CA THR A 28 30.32 -9.52 30.43
C THR A 28 28.84 -9.84 30.25
N LYS A 29 27.96 -8.86 30.51
CA LYS A 29 26.50 -9.00 30.37
C LYS A 29 26.03 -8.81 28.94
N TYR A 30 26.42 -7.72 28.27
CA TYR A 30 25.74 -7.29 27.04
C TYR A 30 26.62 -7.30 25.79
N ARG A 31 27.94 -7.46 25.95
CA ARG A 31 28.83 -7.51 24.81
C ARG A 31 29.06 -8.94 24.35
N TYR A 32 29.43 -9.04 23.08
CA TYR A 32 29.85 -10.25 22.42
C TYR A 32 31.08 -9.97 21.57
N SER A 33 31.85 -11.01 21.29
CA SER A 33 32.95 -10.97 20.33
C SER A 33 32.48 -11.59 19.02
N VAL A 34 32.92 -11.02 17.91
CA VAL A 34 32.76 -11.63 16.58
C VAL A 34 34.14 -12.02 16.08
N LEU A 35 34.34 -13.31 15.81
CA LEU A 35 35.54 -13.83 15.18
C LEU A 35 35.22 -14.15 13.71
N LEU A 36 35.99 -13.58 12.80
CA LEU A 36 35.92 -13.85 11.36
C LEU A 36 37.09 -14.74 10.99
N HIS A 37 36.81 -15.91 10.42
CA HIS A 37 37.82 -16.84 9.92
C HIS A 37 38.00 -16.59 8.42
N ILE A 38 39.13 -16.02 8.05
CA ILE A 38 39.45 -15.63 6.67
C ILE A 38 40.33 -16.72 6.05
N GLU A 39 39.92 -17.26 4.91
CA GLU A 39 40.61 -18.30 4.13
C GLU A 39 40.96 -19.56 4.95
N ALA A 40 40.25 -19.80 6.07
CA ALA A 40 40.49 -20.97 6.90
C ALA A 40 40.03 -22.25 6.18
N GLN A 41 40.86 -23.29 6.21
CA GLN A 41 40.54 -24.60 5.67
C GLN A 41 40.27 -25.57 6.83
N PRO A 42 39.05 -25.60 7.40
CA PRO A 42 38.74 -26.55 8.45
C PRO A 42 38.79 -27.97 7.88
N THR A 43 39.36 -28.91 8.65
CA THR A 43 39.49 -30.30 8.20
C THR A 43 38.15 -31.05 8.21
N SER A 44 37.17 -30.55 8.98
CA SER A 44 35.82 -31.09 9.07
C SER A 44 34.81 -30.00 9.46
N VAL A 45 33.52 -30.24 9.19
CA VAL A 45 32.41 -29.40 9.65
C VAL A 45 31.60 -30.19 10.67
N ILE A 46 31.41 -29.62 11.85
CA ILE A 46 30.72 -30.26 12.98
C ILE A 46 29.37 -29.58 13.15
N GLU A 47 28.32 -30.34 12.90
CA GLU A 47 26.93 -29.95 13.14
C GLU A 47 26.43 -30.64 14.43
N PRO A 48 26.31 -29.92 15.55
CA PRO A 48 25.86 -30.48 16.81
C PRO A 48 24.37 -30.86 16.73
N THR A 49 23.99 -31.96 17.38
CA THR A 49 22.57 -32.27 17.59
C THR A 49 21.95 -31.22 18.50
N VAL A 50 20.80 -30.66 18.12
CA VAL A 50 20.13 -29.60 18.88
C VAL A 50 19.08 -30.20 19.80
N GLU A 51 19.22 -29.92 21.10
CA GLU A 51 18.25 -30.23 22.14
C GLU A 51 17.68 -28.94 22.73
N SER A 52 16.46 -29.00 23.26
CA SER A 52 15.86 -27.85 23.94
C SER A 52 16.54 -27.60 25.28
N GLY A 53 17.08 -26.41 25.48
CA GLY A 53 17.58 -25.91 26.75
C GLY A 53 16.53 -25.19 27.60
N ALA A 54 15.30 -25.02 27.09
CA ALA A 54 14.26 -24.25 27.77
C ALA A 54 13.95 -24.84 29.15
N GLY A 55 14.17 -24.06 30.21
CA GLY A 55 13.91 -24.46 31.59
C GLY A 55 14.90 -25.47 32.20
N MET A 56 15.96 -25.84 31.47
CA MET A 56 17.03 -26.70 32.00
C MET A 56 17.87 -25.97 33.05
N SER A 57 18.26 -26.72 34.08
CA SER A 57 19.22 -26.33 35.12
C SER A 57 20.64 -26.77 34.76
N TYR A 58 21.61 -26.20 35.46
CA TYR A 58 23.02 -26.58 35.35
C TYR A 58 23.22 -28.07 35.65
N GLU A 59 22.56 -28.58 36.69
CA GLU A 59 22.68 -29.96 37.16
C GLU A 59 22.10 -30.96 36.15
N GLU A 60 21.03 -30.59 35.45
CA GLU A 60 20.45 -31.40 34.37
C GLU A 60 21.39 -31.50 33.16
N ILE A 61 22.05 -30.41 32.79
CA ILE A 61 23.06 -30.39 31.71
C ILE A 61 24.28 -31.24 32.11
N GLU A 62 24.78 -31.07 33.32
CA GLU A 62 25.90 -31.87 33.84
C GLU A 62 25.57 -33.37 33.80
N THR A 63 24.40 -33.74 34.33
CA THR A 63 23.93 -35.13 34.35
C THR A 63 23.83 -35.69 32.94
N TYR A 64 23.26 -34.92 32.00
CA TYR A 64 23.14 -35.33 30.61
C TYR A 64 24.52 -35.59 29.97
N LEU A 65 25.45 -34.64 30.09
CA LEU A 65 26.77 -34.76 29.48
C LEU A 65 27.59 -35.92 30.08
N GLN A 66 27.47 -36.18 31.38
CA GLN A 66 28.13 -37.31 32.04
C GLN A 66 27.58 -38.68 31.60
N GLN A 67 26.25 -38.78 31.43
CA GLN A 67 25.59 -40.04 31.10
C GLN A 67 25.62 -40.37 29.61
N LYS A 68 25.32 -39.39 28.76
CA LYS A 68 25.18 -39.58 27.31
C LYS A 68 26.50 -39.43 26.56
N GLN A 69 27.41 -38.63 27.10
CA GLN A 69 28.75 -38.40 26.54
C GLN A 69 28.75 -38.11 25.02
N PRO A 70 27.84 -37.26 24.49
CA PRO A 70 27.74 -37.03 23.05
C PRO A 70 29.05 -36.47 22.47
N GLU A 71 29.30 -36.74 21.19
CA GLU A 71 30.42 -36.15 20.44
C GLU A 71 30.25 -34.64 20.24
N SER A 72 29.02 -34.22 19.90
CA SER A 72 28.61 -32.83 19.77
C SER A 72 27.12 -32.65 20.14
N ILE A 73 26.79 -31.59 20.88
CA ILE A 73 25.41 -31.26 21.27
C ILE A 73 25.24 -29.76 21.48
N CYS A 74 24.08 -29.22 21.13
CA CYS A 74 23.68 -27.85 21.39
C CYS A 74 22.43 -27.84 22.26
N PHE A 75 22.51 -27.26 23.46
CA PHE A 75 21.32 -26.93 24.25
C PHE A 75 20.85 -25.53 23.86
N SER A 76 19.77 -25.43 23.07
CA SER A 76 19.28 -24.16 22.55
C SER A 76 18.22 -23.53 23.44
N GLY A 77 18.36 -22.23 23.74
CA GLY A 77 17.40 -21.50 24.57
C GLY A 77 17.61 -21.67 26.08
N LEU A 78 18.86 -21.78 26.52
CA LEU A 78 19.22 -21.67 27.93
C LEU A 78 19.04 -20.22 28.41
N VAL A 79 18.54 -20.02 29.63
CA VAL A 79 18.41 -18.67 30.19
C VAL A 79 19.75 -18.20 30.76
N ASN A 80 20.30 -17.12 30.19
CA ASN A 80 21.55 -16.50 30.61
C ASN A 80 21.35 -15.71 31.91
N GLY A 81 21.89 -16.22 33.02
CA GLY A 81 21.74 -15.62 34.34
C GLY A 81 22.35 -14.23 34.50
N ARG A 82 23.22 -13.80 33.57
CA ARG A 82 23.81 -12.45 33.60
C ARG A 82 22.83 -11.36 33.21
N VAL A 83 21.85 -11.68 32.36
CA VAL A 83 20.89 -10.72 31.79
C VAL A 83 19.44 -11.03 32.12
N ALA A 84 19.13 -12.24 32.60
CA ALA A 84 17.76 -12.67 32.91
C ALA A 84 17.01 -11.67 33.81
N ASN A 85 17.64 -11.23 34.90
CA ASN A 85 17.04 -10.26 35.83
C ASN A 85 16.82 -8.89 35.18
N ASP A 86 17.71 -8.47 34.26
CA ASP A 86 17.61 -7.17 33.61
C ASP A 86 16.48 -7.17 32.58
N VAL A 87 16.34 -8.26 31.81
CA VAL A 87 15.24 -8.45 30.87
C VAL A 87 13.91 -8.49 31.61
N GLU A 88 13.85 -9.25 32.70
CA GLU A 88 12.63 -9.33 33.50
C GLU A 88 12.23 -7.98 34.11
N LEU A 89 13.21 -7.21 34.62
CA LEU A 89 12.95 -5.87 35.13
C LEU A 89 12.37 -4.98 34.03
N VAL A 90 12.89 -5.05 32.81
CA VAL A 90 12.34 -4.29 31.67
C VAL A 90 10.90 -4.73 31.38
N ASP A 91 10.63 -6.03 31.32
CA ASP A 91 9.27 -6.54 31.08
C ASP A 91 8.28 -6.10 32.18
N LEU A 92 8.71 -6.13 33.45
CA LEU A 92 7.91 -5.69 34.59
C LEU A 92 7.61 -4.18 34.52
N LEU A 93 8.58 -3.37 34.10
CA LEU A 93 8.42 -1.92 33.94
C LEU A 93 7.45 -1.57 32.81
N SER A 94 7.29 -2.46 31.83
CA SER A 94 6.38 -2.29 30.70
C SER A 94 4.93 -2.69 31.00
N GLN A 95 4.68 -3.34 32.14
CA GLN A 95 3.34 -3.75 32.57
C GLN A 95 2.64 -2.65 33.40
N PRO A 96 1.29 -2.60 33.46
CA PRO A 96 0.54 -1.62 34.26
C PRO A 96 0.90 -1.62 35.76
N GLU A 97 1.45 -2.74 36.22
CA GLU A 97 1.91 -3.01 37.59
C GLU A 97 3.20 -2.25 37.94
N SER A 98 3.86 -1.61 36.97
CA SER A 98 5.05 -0.77 37.15
C SER A 98 4.80 0.51 37.97
N LYS A 99 3.53 0.84 38.27
CA LYS A 99 3.14 1.94 39.16
C LYS A 99 3.48 1.71 40.65
N GLN A 100 4.01 0.53 40.99
CA GLN A 100 4.53 0.21 42.31
C GLN A 100 5.80 1.00 42.63
N ASN A 101 6.10 1.19 43.91
CA ASN A 101 7.35 1.86 44.30
C ASN A 101 8.57 0.92 44.10
N VAL A 102 9.77 1.50 44.06
CA VAL A 102 11.03 0.77 43.79
C VAL A 102 11.25 -0.40 44.76
N GLN A 103 10.82 -0.28 46.02
CA GLN A 103 10.95 -1.35 47.01
C GLN A 103 10.06 -2.55 46.66
N GLN A 104 8.82 -2.31 46.26
CA GLN A 104 7.86 -3.34 45.85
C GLN A 104 8.34 -4.06 44.57
N LEU A 105 8.87 -3.32 43.60
CA LEU A 105 9.43 -3.89 42.38
C LEU A 105 10.64 -4.80 42.67
N ARG A 106 11.55 -4.37 43.56
CA ARG A 106 12.68 -5.22 44.00
C ARG A 106 12.21 -6.50 44.68
N GLN A 107 11.24 -6.41 45.59
CA GLN A 107 10.71 -7.58 46.29
C GLN A 107 10.04 -8.57 45.33
N LYS A 108 9.36 -8.06 44.28
CA LYS A 108 8.73 -8.89 43.26
C LYS A 108 9.77 -9.61 42.39
N LEU A 109 10.85 -8.93 42.00
CA LEU A 109 11.98 -9.54 41.29
C LEU A 109 12.70 -10.59 42.14
N GLU A 110 12.93 -10.31 43.43
CA GLU A 110 13.55 -11.26 44.36
C GLU A 110 12.67 -12.50 44.60
N SER A 111 11.34 -12.35 44.52
CA SER A 111 10.38 -13.45 44.73
C SER A 111 10.26 -14.43 43.57
N LYS A 112 10.71 -14.05 42.37
CA LYS A 112 10.57 -14.86 41.17
C LYS A 112 11.89 -15.57 40.88
N GLN A 113 11.90 -16.87 41.08
CA GLN A 113 13.08 -17.68 40.84
C GLN A 113 13.16 -18.06 39.36
N VAL A 114 13.90 -17.28 38.57
CA VAL A 114 14.19 -17.65 37.17
C VAL A 114 15.27 -18.72 37.17
N LYS A 115 14.95 -19.90 36.62
CA LYS A 115 15.95 -20.94 36.32
C LYS A 115 16.89 -20.41 35.26
N SER A 116 18.02 -19.89 35.71
CA SER A 116 19.05 -19.29 34.85
C SER A 116 20.41 -19.87 35.18
N ILE A 117 21.32 -19.81 34.20
CA ILE A 117 22.64 -20.41 34.30
C ILE A 117 23.68 -19.31 34.07
N ASP A 118 24.67 -19.22 34.95
CA ASP A 118 25.84 -18.38 34.71
C ASP A 118 26.69 -19.01 33.59
N PRO A 119 26.94 -18.29 32.48
CA PRO A 119 27.81 -18.74 31.40
C PRO A 119 29.19 -19.26 31.85
N GLU A 120 29.82 -18.69 32.89
CA GLU A 120 31.13 -19.21 33.35
C GLU A 120 31.02 -20.61 33.95
N ARG A 121 29.91 -20.96 34.61
CA ARG A 121 29.73 -22.31 35.16
C ARG A 121 29.68 -23.36 34.04
N LEU A 122 29.11 -23.01 32.88
CA LEU A 122 29.12 -23.90 31.72
C LEU A 122 30.54 -24.07 31.14
N TYR A 123 31.36 -23.02 31.12
CA TYR A 123 32.78 -23.14 30.74
C TYR A 123 33.60 -24.00 31.71
N GLU A 124 33.32 -23.89 33.01
CA GLU A 124 33.95 -24.74 34.03
C GLU A 124 33.53 -26.20 33.85
N LEU A 125 32.23 -26.45 33.64
CA LEU A 125 31.67 -27.77 33.35
C LEU A 125 32.27 -28.38 32.09
N SER A 126 32.36 -27.62 30.99
CA SER A 126 32.89 -28.12 29.72
C SER A 126 34.35 -28.53 29.88
N SER A 127 35.15 -27.71 30.58
CA SER A 127 36.55 -27.99 30.85
C SER A 127 36.73 -29.24 31.72
N TYR A 128 35.88 -29.40 32.74
CA TYR A 128 35.88 -30.57 33.62
C TYR A 128 35.50 -31.88 32.89
N LEU A 129 34.57 -31.82 31.94
CA LEU A 129 34.06 -32.98 31.21
C LEU A 129 34.75 -33.25 29.86
N GLY A 130 35.77 -32.48 29.48
CA GLY A 130 36.52 -32.67 28.23
C GLY A 130 35.78 -32.20 26.97
N TYR A 131 35.04 -31.10 27.08
CA TYR A 131 34.33 -30.44 25.99
C TYR A 131 34.90 -29.03 25.73
N ASN A 132 35.03 -28.68 24.45
CA ASN A 132 35.06 -27.31 24.00
C ASN A 132 33.63 -26.76 24.01
N LEU A 133 33.45 -25.55 24.53
CA LEU A 133 32.16 -24.88 24.63
C LEU A 133 32.16 -23.60 23.81
N GLU A 134 31.17 -23.48 22.93
CA GLU A 134 30.81 -22.23 22.29
C GLU A 134 29.46 -21.75 22.85
N LEU A 135 29.48 -20.57 23.49
CA LEU A 135 28.28 -19.89 23.96
C LEU A 135 27.97 -18.70 23.04
N CYS A 136 26.78 -18.69 22.47
CA CYS A 136 26.27 -17.58 21.67
C CYS A 136 24.87 -17.17 22.13
N TRP A 137 24.41 -16.00 21.70
CA TRP A 137 23.00 -15.65 21.84
C TRP A 137 22.13 -16.62 21.05
N SER A 138 20.94 -16.92 21.58
CA SER A 138 20.07 -17.92 20.97
C SER A 138 19.45 -17.41 19.68
N ALA A 139 19.33 -18.30 18.69
CA ALA A 139 18.61 -18.02 17.46
C ALA A 139 17.08 -17.88 17.65
N GLN A 140 16.57 -18.14 18.86
CA GLN A 140 15.15 -18.04 19.24
C GLN A 140 14.68 -16.58 19.45
N GLY A 141 15.60 -15.61 19.54
CA GLY A 141 15.29 -14.19 19.42
C GLY A 141 14.95 -13.45 20.72
N SER A 142 14.91 -14.11 21.88
CA SER A 142 14.78 -13.43 23.18
C SER A 142 16.15 -13.01 23.73
N PRO A 143 16.29 -11.80 24.29
CA PRO A 143 17.59 -11.22 24.70
C PRO A 143 18.25 -11.92 25.90
N GLU A 144 17.51 -12.71 26.66
CA GLU A 144 18.00 -13.50 27.79
C GLU A 144 18.42 -14.92 27.41
N LEU A 145 18.12 -15.36 26.18
CA LEU A 145 18.37 -16.74 25.76
C LEU A 145 19.75 -16.89 25.11
N MET A 146 20.47 -17.93 25.52
CA MET A 146 21.75 -18.34 24.95
C MET A 146 21.69 -19.79 24.46
N ASP A 147 22.51 -20.12 23.47
CA ASP A 147 22.73 -21.49 23.03
C ASP A 147 24.09 -21.97 23.56
N GLY A 148 24.12 -23.18 24.12
CA GLY A 148 25.33 -23.81 24.62
C GLY A 148 25.76 -24.99 23.78
N VAL A 149 26.80 -24.81 22.96
CA VAL A 149 27.31 -25.83 22.03
C VAL A 149 28.54 -26.52 22.61
N PHE A 150 28.38 -27.78 23.01
CA PHE A 150 29.42 -28.63 23.55
C PHE A 150 29.94 -29.58 22.46
N VAL A 151 31.24 -29.56 22.22
CA VAL A 151 31.91 -30.47 21.27
C VAL A 151 33.12 -31.09 21.95
N ARG A 152 33.33 -32.41 21.79
CA ARG A 152 34.50 -33.08 22.38
C ARG A 152 35.79 -32.37 21.98
N SER A 153 36.68 -32.12 22.94
CA SER A 153 37.87 -31.28 22.71
C SER A 153 38.80 -31.80 21.60
N GLU A 154 38.78 -33.10 21.34
CA GLU A 154 39.55 -33.74 20.26
C GLU A 154 38.98 -33.37 18.88
N LEU A 155 37.65 -33.41 18.73
CA LEU A 155 36.95 -33.04 17.49
C LEU A 155 37.02 -31.52 17.22
N ALA A 156 36.90 -30.71 18.27
CA ALA A 156 36.85 -29.25 18.16
C ALA A 156 38.19 -28.61 17.74
N LYS A 157 39.34 -29.30 17.89
CA LYS A 157 40.65 -28.77 17.48
C LYS A 157 40.82 -28.68 15.96
N GLU A 158 40.11 -29.54 15.24
CA GLU A 158 40.32 -29.75 13.80
C GLU A 158 39.09 -29.35 12.96
N GLY A 159 37.92 -29.20 13.59
CA GLY A 159 36.65 -28.93 12.92
C GLY A 159 36.08 -27.50 13.08
N MET A 160 35.32 -27.06 12.08
CA MET A 160 34.46 -25.88 12.14
C MET A 160 33.13 -26.25 12.80
N VAL A 161 32.85 -25.69 13.97
CA VAL A 161 31.59 -25.93 14.70
C VAL A 161 30.52 -24.95 14.24
N LEU A 162 29.38 -25.47 13.80
CA LEU A 162 28.23 -24.66 13.41
C LEU A 162 27.24 -24.54 14.57
N THR A 163 26.91 -23.31 14.97
CA THR A 163 25.84 -23.02 15.94
C THR A 163 24.51 -22.80 15.20
N PRO A 164 23.34 -23.00 15.84
CA PRO A 164 22.04 -22.69 15.24
C PRO A 164 21.94 -21.26 14.70
N LEU A 165 22.57 -20.30 15.38
CA LEU A 165 22.62 -18.89 14.95
C LEU A 165 23.43 -18.71 13.65
N THR A 166 24.52 -19.46 13.48
CA THR A 166 25.39 -19.40 12.29
C THR A 166 24.94 -20.27 11.13
N GLN A 167 24.01 -21.20 11.37
CA GLN A 167 23.41 -22.07 10.34
C GLN A 167 22.21 -21.42 9.62
N LYS A 168 21.57 -20.40 10.22
CA LYS A 168 20.49 -19.68 9.54
C LYS A 168 21.02 -18.96 8.31
N SER A 169 20.42 -19.23 7.15
CA SER A 169 20.60 -18.42 5.94
C SER A 169 20.00 -17.04 6.20
N VAL A 170 20.81 -15.99 6.06
CA VAL A 170 20.39 -14.59 6.24
C VAL A 170 20.75 -13.85 4.98
N LEU A 171 19.74 -13.42 4.21
CA LEU A 171 19.94 -12.53 3.06
C LEU A 171 20.42 -11.16 3.55
N ALA A 172 21.46 -10.62 2.91
CA ALA A 172 22.09 -9.36 3.32
C ALA A 172 21.20 -8.11 3.07
N GLY A 173 20.60 -7.55 4.13
CA GLY A 173 19.95 -6.22 4.13
C GLY A 173 20.92 -5.02 4.31
N ASN A 174 20.37 -3.81 4.47
CA ASN A 174 21.13 -2.55 4.60
C ASN A 174 21.96 -2.48 5.89
N TRP A 175 23.25 -2.20 5.76
CA TRP A 175 24.26 -2.40 6.81
C TRP A 175 24.18 -1.41 7.98
N HIS A 176 23.50 -0.28 7.77
CA HIS A 176 23.24 0.73 8.80
C HIS A 176 22.40 0.20 9.98
N ASN A 177 21.72 -0.93 9.78
CA ASN A 177 20.86 -1.57 10.79
C ASN A 177 21.59 -2.56 11.71
N TYR A 178 22.89 -2.84 11.46
CA TYR A 178 23.70 -3.75 12.29
C TYR A 178 24.59 -3.04 13.34
N GLY A 179 24.43 -1.72 13.52
CA GLY A 179 25.06 -0.98 14.61
C GLY A 179 24.41 -1.32 15.96
N ASN A 180 25.21 -1.69 16.96
CA ASN A 180 24.71 -2.15 18.26
C ASN A 180 24.10 -0.97 19.06
N ASN A 181 22.77 -0.89 19.15
CA ASN A 181 22.05 -0.13 20.19
C ASN A 181 20.87 -0.98 20.69
N PRO A 182 21.13 -1.96 21.58
CA PRO A 182 20.16 -2.98 21.96
C PRO A 182 18.96 -2.41 22.74
N LEU A 183 19.12 -1.25 23.38
CA LEU A 183 18.03 -0.56 24.07
C LEU A 183 17.15 0.24 23.11
N SER A 184 17.69 0.75 22.00
CA SER A 184 16.91 1.51 21.02
C SER A 184 15.82 0.69 20.34
N SER A 185 16.03 -0.61 20.09
CA SER A 185 15.04 -1.45 19.42
C SER A 185 13.90 -1.80 20.38
N GLN A 186 14.22 -2.14 21.63
CA GLN A 186 13.23 -2.47 22.67
C GLN A 186 12.43 -1.23 23.10
N PHE A 187 13.10 -0.09 23.26
CA PHE A 187 12.43 1.19 23.57
C PHE A 187 11.58 1.69 22.40
N ARG A 188 12.00 1.49 21.13
CA ARG A 188 11.17 1.76 19.93
C ARG A 188 9.92 0.87 19.90
N LYS A 189 10.05 -0.42 20.18
CA LYS A 189 8.92 -1.38 20.20
C LYS A 189 7.82 -1.00 21.19
N GLN A 190 8.17 -0.39 22.32
CA GLN A 190 7.19 0.00 23.34
C GLN A 190 6.69 1.43 23.17
N LEU A 191 7.59 2.37 22.89
CA LEU A 191 7.25 3.79 22.85
C LEU A 191 6.48 4.17 21.58
N ILE A 192 6.85 3.63 20.40
CA ILE A 192 6.22 4.03 19.12
C ILE A 192 4.73 3.69 19.11
N PRO A 193 4.28 2.48 19.47
CA PRO A 193 2.85 2.18 19.55
C PRO A 193 2.11 3.07 20.56
N GLN A 194 2.69 3.32 21.74
CA GLN A 194 2.07 4.20 22.74
C GLN A 194 1.98 5.65 22.27
N LEU A 195 3.00 6.16 21.57
CA LEU A 195 2.98 7.49 20.97
C LEU A 195 1.94 7.56 19.86
N ARG A 196 1.87 6.53 19.01
CA ARG A 196 0.89 6.43 17.92
C ARG A 196 -0.52 6.43 18.49
N GLU A 197 -0.83 5.55 19.44
CA GLU A 197 -2.14 5.47 20.10
C GLU A 197 -2.51 6.80 20.79
N TYR A 198 -1.54 7.42 21.47
CA TYR A 198 -1.72 8.73 22.08
C TYR A 198 -2.04 9.81 21.02
N LEU A 199 -1.36 9.80 19.88
CA LEU A 199 -1.58 10.74 18.78
C LEU A 199 -2.90 10.46 18.06
N GLU A 200 -3.24 9.21 17.79
CA GLU A 200 -4.53 8.78 17.20
C GLU A 200 -5.71 9.21 18.07
N SER A 201 -5.56 9.20 19.39
CA SER A 201 -6.59 9.70 20.31
C SER A 201 -6.79 11.22 20.30
N ARG A 202 -5.88 11.99 19.68
CA ARG A 202 -5.87 13.47 19.72
C ARG A 202 -5.75 14.15 18.36
N LEU A 203 -5.36 13.42 17.33
CA LEU A 203 -5.12 13.90 15.98
C LEU A 203 -5.96 13.06 15.00
N PRO A 204 -6.49 13.67 13.94
CA PRO A 204 -7.00 12.92 12.80
C PRO A 204 -5.94 11.99 12.21
N GLU A 205 -6.35 10.85 11.64
CA GLU A 205 -5.46 9.78 11.17
C GLU A 205 -4.34 10.27 10.23
N TYR A 206 -4.64 11.19 9.30
CA TYR A 206 -3.66 11.77 8.38
C TYR A 206 -2.60 12.69 9.04
N MET A 207 -2.85 13.16 10.27
CA MET A 207 -1.90 13.93 11.07
C MET A 207 -1.02 13.03 11.96
N VAL A 208 -1.34 11.74 12.05
CA VAL A 208 -0.53 10.77 12.78
C VAL A 208 0.69 10.42 11.91
N PRO A 209 1.93 10.63 12.39
CA PRO A 209 3.12 10.34 11.61
C PRO A 209 3.19 8.89 11.11
N SER A 210 3.46 8.71 9.83
CA SER A 210 3.63 7.38 9.21
C SER A 210 4.96 6.71 9.58
N GLY A 211 5.94 7.48 10.07
CA GLY A 211 7.23 6.98 10.54
C GLY A 211 7.75 7.78 11.74
N TYR A 212 8.39 7.08 12.67
CA TYR A 212 8.96 7.66 13.89
C TYR A 212 10.47 7.42 13.91
N VAL A 213 11.25 8.50 13.98
CA VAL A 213 12.72 8.44 13.97
C VAL A 213 13.26 8.93 15.30
N MET A 214 13.92 8.04 16.03
CA MET A 214 14.53 8.39 17.31
C MET A 214 15.90 9.02 17.08
N LEU A 215 16.11 10.20 17.67
CA LEU A 215 17.38 10.92 17.64
C LEU A 215 17.86 11.13 19.08
N SER A 216 19.16 11.00 19.32
CA SER A 216 19.77 11.33 20.61
C SER A 216 19.77 12.84 20.88
N GLN A 217 19.82 13.64 19.81
CA GLN A 217 19.71 15.10 19.84
C GLN A 217 19.22 15.62 18.48
N LEU A 218 18.54 16.76 18.46
CA LEU A 218 18.17 17.42 17.21
C LEU A 218 19.43 18.00 16.53
N PRO A 219 19.66 17.75 15.23
CA PRO A 219 20.73 18.40 14.51
C PRO A 219 20.45 19.90 14.44
N LEU A 220 21.46 20.72 14.74
CA LEU A 220 21.35 22.18 14.75
C LEU A 220 22.28 22.79 13.70
N THR A 221 21.83 23.86 13.07
CA THR A 221 22.64 24.78 12.28
C THR A 221 23.64 25.51 13.19
N PRO A 222 24.71 26.14 12.64
CA PRO A 222 25.65 26.95 13.44
C PRO A 222 24.98 28.08 14.25
N ASN A 223 23.79 28.52 13.85
CA ASN A 223 23.00 29.54 14.54
C ASN A 223 22.01 28.96 15.57
N GLY A 224 22.10 27.66 15.90
CA GLY A 224 21.27 27.00 16.91
C GLY A 224 19.84 26.66 16.49
N LYS A 225 19.46 26.86 15.21
CA LYS A 225 18.16 26.41 14.67
C LYS A 225 18.22 24.94 14.25
N VAL A 226 17.11 24.20 14.34
CA VAL A 226 17.04 22.81 13.83
C VAL A 226 17.40 22.74 12.35
N ASP A 227 18.41 21.94 12.03
CA ASP A 227 18.82 21.67 10.65
C ASP A 227 18.01 20.51 10.09
N ARG A 228 16.91 20.85 9.41
CA ARG A 228 16.01 19.85 8.81
C ARG A 228 16.67 19.02 7.71
N LYS A 229 17.73 19.54 7.06
CA LYS A 229 18.44 18.79 6.00
C LYS A 229 19.34 17.71 6.57
N ALA A 230 19.74 17.85 7.83
CA ALA A 230 20.56 16.89 8.54
C ALA A 230 19.72 15.84 9.31
N LEU A 231 18.38 15.91 9.24
CA LEU A 231 17.52 14.87 9.80
C LEU A 231 17.62 13.59 8.93
N PRO A 232 17.83 12.41 9.55
CA PRO A 232 17.85 11.15 8.81
C PRO A 232 16.46 10.80 8.26
N ALA A 233 16.43 10.11 7.13
CA ALA A 233 15.20 9.61 6.54
C ALA A 233 14.55 8.55 7.47
N PRO A 234 13.21 8.51 7.58
CA PRO A 234 12.52 7.46 8.31
C PRO A 234 12.77 6.08 7.68
N ASP A 235 13.17 5.11 8.50
CA ASP A 235 13.32 3.73 8.05
C ASP A 235 11.91 3.09 7.99
N HIS A 236 11.43 2.73 6.81
CA HIS A 236 10.06 2.22 6.57
C HIS A 236 9.78 0.88 7.26
N THR A 237 10.82 0.23 7.78
CA THR A 237 10.72 -0.95 8.67
C THR A 237 10.19 -0.62 10.07
N SER A 238 10.16 0.67 10.45
CA SER A 238 9.72 1.15 11.76
C SER A 238 8.18 1.26 11.90
N SER A 239 7.44 1.03 10.82
CA SER A 239 5.98 1.19 10.75
C SER A 239 5.20 -0.10 11.05
N LEU A 240 5.90 -1.20 11.41
CA LEU A 240 5.29 -2.51 11.64
C LEU A 240 4.65 -2.60 13.04
N SER A 241 3.43 -2.09 13.19
CA SER A 241 2.54 -2.36 14.33
C SER A 241 1.47 -3.41 14.06
N THR A 242 1.56 -4.16 12.95
CA THR A 242 0.81 -5.42 12.78
C THR A 242 1.75 -6.59 13.02
N GLU A 243 1.32 -7.51 13.88
CA GLU A 243 2.04 -8.74 14.20
C GLU A 243 2.39 -9.47 12.88
N TYR A 244 3.68 -9.70 12.64
CA TYR A 244 4.12 -10.36 11.42
C TYR A 244 3.68 -11.83 11.48
N VAL A 245 2.69 -12.18 10.65
CA VAL A 245 2.25 -13.56 10.43
C VAL A 245 2.79 -14.03 9.08
N ALA A 246 3.64 -15.04 9.09
CA ALA A 246 4.31 -15.54 7.89
C ALA A 246 3.31 -16.28 6.96
N PRO A 247 3.49 -16.21 5.63
CA PRO A 247 2.70 -16.99 4.69
C PRO A 247 2.96 -18.50 4.85
N GLU A 248 1.90 -19.29 5.03
CA GLU A 248 1.98 -20.73 5.28
C GLU A 248 1.69 -21.53 4.01
N THR A 249 0.67 -21.13 3.26
CA THR A 249 0.22 -21.84 2.05
C THR A 249 1.07 -21.52 0.81
N THR A 250 1.05 -22.40 -0.19
CA THR A 250 1.76 -22.17 -1.47
C THR A 250 1.25 -20.91 -2.18
N THR A 251 -0.06 -20.65 -2.11
CA THR A 251 -0.70 -19.44 -2.65
C THR A 251 -0.24 -18.19 -1.90
N GLU A 252 -0.28 -18.20 -0.56
CA GLU A 252 0.17 -17.07 0.26
C GLU A 252 1.65 -16.75 0.03
N LYS A 253 2.50 -17.78 -0.07
CA LYS A 253 3.95 -17.59 -0.32
C LYS A 253 4.22 -16.92 -1.66
N ALA A 254 3.53 -17.37 -2.71
CA ALA A 254 3.64 -16.78 -4.03
C ALA A 254 3.09 -15.34 -4.06
N LEU A 255 1.97 -15.07 -3.37
CA LEU A 255 1.43 -13.72 -3.23
C LEU A 255 2.35 -12.79 -2.43
N ALA A 256 2.91 -13.26 -1.31
CA ALA A 256 3.85 -12.51 -0.49
C ALA A 256 5.10 -12.11 -1.28
N GLN A 257 5.59 -13.01 -2.13
CA GLN A 257 6.71 -12.74 -3.01
C GLN A 257 6.37 -11.70 -4.08
N ILE A 258 5.20 -11.82 -4.73
CA ILE A 258 4.72 -10.82 -5.68
C ILE A 258 4.58 -9.44 -5.01
N TRP A 259 4.01 -9.38 -3.79
CA TRP A 259 3.90 -8.14 -3.01
C TRP A 259 5.27 -7.52 -2.72
N ALA A 260 6.21 -8.32 -2.20
CA ALA A 260 7.56 -7.90 -1.87
C ALA A 260 8.30 -7.32 -3.09
N GLU A 261 8.23 -8.00 -4.24
CA GLU A 261 8.86 -7.59 -5.50
C GLU A 261 8.27 -6.30 -6.07
N VAL A 262 6.96 -6.13 -5.93
CA VAL A 262 6.22 -5.00 -6.51
C VAL A 262 6.32 -3.75 -5.64
N LEU A 263 6.32 -3.91 -4.30
CA LEU A 263 6.46 -2.83 -3.33
C LEU A 263 7.92 -2.49 -2.99
N GLY A 264 8.87 -3.36 -3.33
CA GLY A 264 10.30 -3.17 -3.03
C GLY A 264 10.63 -3.32 -1.54
N ILE A 265 9.92 -4.22 -0.84
CA ILE A 265 10.05 -4.46 0.61
C ILE A 265 10.49 -5.90 0.88
N GLU A 266 11.25 -6.13 1.97
CA GLU A 266 11.90 -7.43 2.23
C GLU A 266 10.92 -8.52 2.71
N GLN A 267 9.93 -8.17 3.53
CA GLN A 267 8.97 -9.13 4.08
C GLN A 267 7.56 -8.55 4.14
N VAL A 268 6.59 -9.40 3.79
CA VAL A 268 5.16 -9.08 3.85
C VAL A 268 4.46 -10.20 4.60
N GLY A 269 3.85 -9.85 5.73
CA GLY A 269 2.98 -10.74 6.49
C GLY A 269 1.59 -10.86 5.86
N ILE A 270 0.89 -11.96 6.13
CA ILE A 270 -0.35 -12.28 5.41
C ILE A 270 -1.49 -11.27 5.65
N HIS A 271 -1.46 -10.58 6.79
CA HIS A 271 -2.43 -9.53 7.15
C HIS A 271 -1.95 -8.11 6.81
N ASN A 272 -0.78 -7.94 6.19
CA ASN A 272 -0.34 -6.61 5.78
C ASN A 272 -1.16 -6.16 4.57
N ASN A 273 -1.82 -5.02 4.73
CA ASN A 273 -2.60 -4.39 3.69
C ASN A 273 -1.66 -3.80 2.62
N PHE A 274 -1.91 -4.12 1.36
CA PHE A 274 -1.14 -3.62 0.22
C PHE A 274 -1.00 -2.10 0.18
N PHE A 275 -2.07 -1.37 0.51
CA PHE A 275 -2.10 0.09 0.45
C PHE A 275 -1.35 0.74 1.62
N ASP A 276 -1.41 0.12 2.81
CA ASP A 276 -0.68 0.58 4.00
C ASP A 276 0.84 0.42 3.82
N LEU A 277 1.25 -0.56 3.01
CA LEU A 277 2.64 -0.78 2.62
C LEU A 277 3.15 0.19 1.53
N GLY A 278 2.37 1.20 1.16
CA GLY A 278 2.73 2.18 0.13
C GLY A 278 2.28 1.79 -1.29
N GLY A 279 1.43 0.77 -1.41
CA GLY A 279 0.79 0.40 -2.67
C GLY A 279 -0.13 1.50 -3.19
N HIS A 280 -0.04 1.80 -4.48
CA HIS A 280 -0.93 2.73 -5.17
C HIS A 280 -1.34 2.18 -6.53
N SER A 281 -2.25 2.87 -7.22
CA SER A 281 -2.93 2.45 -8.46
C SER A 281 -2.01 1.80 -9.50
N LEU A 282 -0.83 2.37 -9.75
CA LEU A 282 0.10 1.89 -10.76
C LEU A 282 0.82 0.60 -10.32
N ILE A 283 1.21 0.55 -9.06
CA ILE A 283 1.84 -0.62 -8.44
C ILE A 283 0.82 -1.75 -8.31
N ALA A 284 -0.45 -1.43 -8.02
CA ALA A 284 -1.55 -2.38 -7.96
C ALA A 284 -1.83 -3.07 -9.31
N VAL A 285 -1.73 -2.33 -10.41
CA VAL A 285 -1.83 -2.92 -11.77
C VAL A 285 -0.69 -3.90 -12.02
N ARG A 286 0.54 -3.59 -11.58
CA ARG A 286 1.70 -4.50 -11.68
C ARG A 286 1.45 -5.79 -10.93
N LEU A 287 0.89 -5.64 -9.73
CA LEU A 287 0.57 -6.72 -8.83
C LEU A 287 -0.44 -7.70 -9.43
N MET A 288 -1.56 -7.18 -9.94
CA MET A 288 -2.60 -8.00 -10.58
C MET A 288 -2.08 -8.73 -11.81
N SER A 289 -1.26 -8.06 -12.63
CA SER A 289 -0.58 -8.68 -13.77
C SER A 289 0.32 -9.85 -13.37
N GLN A 290 1.12 -9.69 -12.30
CA GLN A 290 1.96 -10.77 -11.79
C GLN A 290 1.14 -11.92 -11.21
N ILE A 291 0.02 -11.63 -10.55
CA ILE A 291 -0.94 -12.64 -10.07
C ILE A 291 -1.53 -13.41 -11.25
N GLU A 292 -2.00 -12.72 -12.29
CA GLU A 292 -2.53 -13.38 -13.50
C GLU A 292 -1.48 -14.31 -14.13
N LYS A 293 -0.24 -13.83 -14.26
CA LYS A 293 0.85 -14.63 -14.82
C LYS A 293 1.18 -15.86 -13.96
N GLN A 294 1.16 -15.72 -12.63
CA GLN A 294 1.54 -16.78 -11.70
C GLN A 294 0.43 -17.82 -11.51
N PHE A 295 -0.84 -17.39 -11.50
CA PHE A 295 -1.98 -18.23 -11.13
C PHE A 295 -2.94 -18.50 -12.29
N GLY A 296 -2.77 -17.87 -13.45
CA GLY A 296 -3.62 -18.05 -14.63
C GLY A 296 -5.05 -17.51 -14.46
N LYS A 297 -5.31 -16.72 -13.41
CA LYS A 297 -6.61 -16.11 -13.12
C LYS A 297 -6.54 -14.61 -13.35
N ASN A 298 -7.34 -14.12 -14.31
CA ASN A 298 -7.52 -12.68 -14.52
C ASN A 298 -8.52 -12.15 -13.49
N LEU A 299 -8.02 -11.45 -12.48
CA LEU A 299 -8.85 -10.83 -11.44
C LEU A 299 -9.05 -9.34 -11.77
N PRO A 300 -10.29 -8.81 -11.68
CA PRO A 300 -10.51 -7.37 -11.75
C PRO A 300 -9.65 -6.68 -10.69
N LEU A 301 -9.02 -5.55 -11.00
CA LEU A 301 -8.21 -4.79 -10.05
C LEU A 301 -9.01 -4.37 -8.79
N ALA A 302 -10.33 -4.19 -8.95
CA ALA A 302 -11.29 -4.02 -7.86
C ALA A 302 -11.16 -5.08 -6.74
N THR A 303 -10.77 -6.31 -7.08
CA THR A 303 -10.56 -7.42 -6.14
C THR A 303 -9.50 -7.09 -5.09
N LEU A 304 -8.45 -6.34 -5.46
CA LEU A 304 -7.43 -5.90 -4.52
C LEU A 304 -7.97 -4.95 -3.45
N PHE A 305 -8.99 -4.15 -3.78
CA PHE A 305 -9.62 -3.26 -2.81
C PHE A 305 -10.55 -4.01 -1.87
N GLN A 306 -11.20 -5.07 -2.37
CA GLN A 306 -12.08 -5.93 -1.58
C GLN A 306 -11.29 -6.88 -0.66
N ALA A 307 -10.11 -7.30 -1.11
CA ALA A 307 -9.21 -8.21 -0.44
C ALA A 307 -7.78 -7.65 -0.44
N PRO A 308 -7.49 -6.58 0.32
CA PRO A 308 -6.20 -5.88 0.27
C PRO A 308 -5.06 -6.62 0.97
N THR A 309 -5.31 -7.77 1.58
CA THR A 309 -4.30 -8.59 2.27
C THR A 309 -4.03 -9.90 1.51
N ILE A 310 -2.86 -10.49 1.75
CA ILE A 310 -2.46 -11.75 1.11
C ILE A 310 -3.42 -12.88 1.51
N GLU A 311 -3.84 -12.95 2.77
CA GLU A 311 -4.81 -13.95 3.25
C GLU A 311 -6.13 -13.88 2.48
N GLN A 312 -6.72 -12.69 2.39
CA GLN A 312 -8.00 -12.50 1.70
C GLN A 312 -7.89 -12.81 0.20
N LEU A 313 -6.79 -12.41 -0.43
CA LEU A 313 -6.60 -12.64 -1.86
C LEU A 313 -6.26 -14.11 -2.17
N ALA A 314 -5.53 -14.79 -1.27
CA ALA A 314 -5.28 -16.22 -1.37
C ALA A 314 -6.60 -17.01 -1.34
N HIS A 315 -7.53 -16.62 -0.46
CA HIS A 315 -8.85 -17.22 -0.40
C HIS A 315 -9.63 -17.07 -1.72
N ILE A 316 -9.61 -15.89 -2.34
CA ILE A 316 -10.25 -15.63 -3.65
C ILE A 316 -9.58 -16.42 -4.79
N LEU A 317 -8.27 -16.56 -4.76
CA LEU A 317 -7.54 -17.38 -5.73
C LEU A 317 -7.80 -18.88 -5.55
N GLN A 318 -8.15 -19.33 -4.35
CA GLN A 318 -8.46 -20.73 -4.05
C GLN A 318 -9.94 -21.09 -4.28
N SER A 319 -10.85 -20.12 -4.30
CA SER A 319 -12.25 -20.39 -4.66
C SER A 319 -12.39 -20.80 -6.14
N THR A 320 -13.20 -21.83 -6.39
CA THR A 320 -13.57 -22.30 -7.74
C THR A 320 -14.49 -21.34 -8.49
N ASP A 321 -15.10 -20.39 -7.78
CA ASP A 321 -15.84 -19.31 -8.39
C ASP A 321 -14.84 -18.28 -8.90
N SER A 322 -14.69 -18.20 -10.23
CA SER A 322 -14.16 -17.01 -10.85
C SER A 322 -15.04 -15.84 -10.41
N SER A 323 -14.53 -14.92 -9.60
CA SER A 323 -15.25 -13.69 -9.29
C SER A 323 -15.56 -13.00 -10.62
N SER A 324 -16.83 -12.99 -11.01
CA SER A 324 -17.27 -12.34 -12.23
C SER A 324 -16.90 -10.87 -12.15
N TRP A 325 -16.32 -10.32 -13.23
CA TRP A 325 -16.12 -8.89 -13.36
C TRP A 325 -17.44 -8.16 -13.07
N SER A 326 -17.41 -7.17 -12.18
CA SER A 326 -18.57 -6.33 -11.85
C SER A 326 -18.17 -4.86 -12.00
N ALA A 327 -19.12 -4.05 -12.46
CA ALA A 327 -18.98 -2.60 -12.46
C ALA A 327 -18.97 -2.04 -11.03
N LEU A 328 -19.71 -2.66 -10.10
CA LEU A 328 -19.78 -2.22 -8.72
C LEU A 328 -18.51 -2.61 -7.96
N VAL A 329 -17.65 -1.63 -7.73
CA VAL A 329 -16.46 -1.76 -6.90
C VAL A 329 -16.78 -1.34 -5.47
N THR A 330 -16.72 -2.30 -4.56
CA THR A 330 -16.75 -2.04 -3.12
C THR A 330 -15.44 -1.37 -2.70
N ILE A 331 -15.52 -0.11 -2.26
CA ILE A 331 -14.35 0.64 -1.76
C ILE A 331 -14.30 0.58 -0.24
N GLN A 332 -15.43 0.84 0.43
CA GLN A 332 -15.59 0.73 1.88
C GLN A 332 -16.98 0.13 2.19
N PRO A 333 -17.09 -1.16 2.54
CA PRO A 333 -18.37 -1.85 2.66
C PRO A 333 -19.11 -1.64 3.98
N HIS A 334 -18.41 -1.20 5.03
CA HIS A 334 -18.94 -1.18 6.39
C HIS A 334 -19.36 0.23 6.82
N GLY A 335 -20.37 0.29 7.69
CA GLY A 335 -20.92 1.53 8.24
C GLY A 335 -22.44 1.45 8.39
N SER A 336 -23.00 2.34 9.21
CA SER A 336 -24.44 2.43 9.47
C SER A 336 -25.14 3.52 8.66
N LYS A 337 -24.39 4.43 8.04
CA LYS A 337 -24.93 5.50 7.19
C LYS A 337 -25.33 4.96 5.80
N PRO A 338 -26.26 5.63 5.09
CA PRO A 338 -26.57 5.25 3.71
C PRO A 338 -25.32 5.44 2.81
N PRO A 339 -25.06 4.55 1.83
CA PRO A 339 -23.83 4.57 1.07
C PRO A 339 -23.69 5.77 0.12
N LEU A 340 -22.44 6.16 -0.12
CA LEU A 340 -22.05 7.06 -1.20
C LEU A 340 -21.71 6.24 -2.45
N PHE A 341 -22.32 6.55 -3.58
CA PHE A 341 -22.05 5.91 -4.87
C PHE A 341 -21.33 6.87 -5.82
N LEU A 342 -20.15 6.47 -6.31
CA LEU A 342 -19.25 7.32 -7.10
C LEU A 342 -19.09 6.85 -8.55
N LEU A 343 -19.20 7.79 -9.48
CA LEU A 343 -19.11 7.56 -10.92
C LEU A 343 -17.83 8.19 -11.49
N PRO A 344 -16.97 7.43 -12.20
CA PRO A 344 -15.68 7.89 -12.66
C PRO A 344 -15.79 8.83 -13.88
N GLY A 345 -14.71 9.57 -14.15
CA GLY A 345 -14.55 10.36 -15.38
C GLY A 345 -14.42 9.52 -16.64
N GLY A 346 -14.08 10.18 -17.77
CA GLY A 346 -14.12 9.57 -19.11
C GLY A 346 -13.28 8.31 -19.29
N GLY A 347 -12.24 8.12 -18.47
CA GLY A 347 -11.45 6.88 -18.41
C GLY A 347 -12.18 5.65 -17.84
N GLY A 348 -13.35 5.84 -17.23
CA GLY A 348 -14.18 4.75 -16.69
C GLY A 348 -13.63 4.06 -15.44
N ASN A 349 -12.42 4.37 -15.02
CA ASN A 349 -11.76 3.71 -13.90
C ASN A 349 -12.01 4.45 -12.59
N VAL A 350 -12.28 3.70 -11.51
CA VAL A 350 -12.65 4.22 -10.19
C VAL A 350 -11.50 4.26 -9.17
N ILE A 351 -10.31 3.76 -9.52
CA ILE A 351 -9.22 3.56 -8.53
C ILE A 351 -8.90 4.82 -7.71
N TYR A 352 -8.92 6.00 -8.33
CA TYR A 352 -8.52 7.23 -7.64
C TYR A 352 -9.49 7.62 -6.51
N TYR A 353 -10.71 7.05 -6.47
CA TYR A 353 -11.61 7.20 -5.32
C TYR A 353 -11.14 6.47 -4.06
N SER A 354 -10.12 5.60 -4.14
CA SER A 354 -9.47 5.08 -2.93
C SER A 354 -8.85 6.19 -2.08
N ASN A 355 -8.31 7.25 -2.71
CA ASN A 355 -7.81 8.41 -1.99
C ASN A 355 -8.94 9.13 -1.27
N LEU A 356 -10.14 9.16 -1.86
CA LEU A 356 -11.34 9.75 -1.27
C LEU A 356 -11.78 8.92 -0.05
N ALA A 357 -11.88 7.59 -0.20
CA ALA A 357 -12.33 6.70 0.85
C ALA A 357 -11.45 6.72 2.11
N ARG A 358 -10.13 6.92 1.99
CA ARG A 358 -9.22 7.05 3.15
C ARG A 358 -9.56 8.21 4.09
N HIS A 359 -10.30 9.21 3.62
CA HIS A 359 -10.73 10.35 4.45
C HIS A 359 -12.22 10.29 4.83
N LEU A 360 -12.95 9.26 4.37
CA LEU A 360 -14.31 9.02 4.83
C LEU A 360 -14.27 8.45 6.26
N SER A 361 -15.27 8.77 7.07
CA SER A 361 -15.43 8.09 8.35
C SER A 361 -15.66 6.59 8.11
N SER A 362 -15.14 5.72 8.98
CA SER A 362 -15.38 4.27 8.93
C SER A 362 -16.86 3.87 8.96
N ASP A 363 -17.74 4.78 9.42
CA ASP A 363 -19.20 4.60 9.47
C ASP A 363 -19.94 5.01 8.17
N GLN A 364 -19.22 5.45 7.13
CA GLN A 364 -19.78 5.89 5.85
C GLN A 364 -19.44 4.88 4.74
N PRO A 365 -20.37 3.97 4.35
CA PRO A 365 -20.13 3.06 3.24
C PRO A 365 -19.92 3.82 1.92
N CYS A 366 -19.02 3.30 1.07
CA CYS A 366 -18.65 3.91 -0.20
C CYS A 366 -18.44 2.84 -1.28
N TYR A 367 -19.10 3.05 -2.43
CA TYR A 367 -19.02 2.18 -3.61
C TYR A 367 -18.73 3.04 -4.83
N ALA A 368 -18.05 2.48 -5.82
CA ALA A 368 -17.78 3.17 -7.08
C ALA A 368 -18.12 2.27 -8.27
N LEU A 369 -18.61 2.85 -9.37
CA LEU A 369 -19.09 2.09 -10.54
C LEU A 369 -18.11 2.25 -11.71
N GLN A 370 -17.24 1.26 -11.92
CA GLN A 370 -16.31 1.26 -13.04
C GLN A 370 -17.03 0.94 -14.36
N ALA A 371 -16.52 1.47 -15.46
CA ALA A 371 -17.14 1.32 -16.77
C ALA A 371 -17.04 -0.13 -17.29
N VAL A 372 -18.15 -0.62 -17.86
CA VAL A 372 -18.18 -1.84 -18.67
C VAL A 372 -17.25 -1.69 -19.88
N GLY A 373 -16.46 -2.73 -20.14
CA GLY A 373 -15.45 -2.78 -21.20
C GLY A 373 -14.01 -2.51 -20.77
N LEU A 374 -13.79 -2.15 -19.50
CA LEU A 374 -12.43 -2.06 -18.94
C LEU A 374 -11.72 -3.42 -18.81
N ASP A 375 -12.46 -4.53 -18.83
CA ASP A 375 -11.93 -5.89 -18.92
C ASP A 375 -11.24 -6.18 -20.27
N GLY A 376 -11.51 -5.37 -21.29
CA GLY A 376 -11.05 -5.60 -22.66
C GLY A 376 -11.77 -6.76 -23.36
N GLU A 377 -12.88 -7.23 -22.79
CA GLU A 377 -13.71 -8.31 -23.32
C GLU A 377 -15.15 -7.84 -23.58
N SER A 378 -15.71 -7.06 -22.66
CA SER A 378 -17.05 -6.50 -22.77
C SER A 378 -17.07 -5.26 -23.69
N GLU A 379 -18.13 -5.09 -24.45
CA GLU A 379 -18.34 -3.86 -25.23
C GLU A 379 -18.83 -2.72 -24.31
N PRO A 380 -18.22 -1.52 -24.38
CA PRO A 380 -18.66 -0.39 -23.58
C PRO A 380 -20.03 0.13 -24.06
N PHE A 381 -20.87 0.56 -23.12
CA PHE A 381 -22.12 1.24 -23.44
C PHE A 381 -21.85 2.58 -24.14
N THR A 382 -22.61 2.89 -25.19
CA THR A 382 -22.42 4.09 -26.02
C THR A 382 -23.28 5.28 -25.62
N ARG A 383 -24.25 5.07 -24.73
CA ARG A 383 -25.21 6.10 -24.28
C ARG A 383 -25.17 6.26 -22.77
N VAL A 384 -25.22 7.51 -22.32
CA VAL A 384 -25.24 7.85 -20.89
C VAL A 384 -26.46 7.24 -20.20
N GLU A 385 -27.60 7.16 -20.89
CA GLU A 385 -28.84 6.57 -20.38
C GLU A 385 -28.71 5.07 -20.12
N ASP A 386 -27.99 4.35 -20.98
CA ASP A 386 -27.75 2.91 -20.84
C ASP A 386 -26.76 2.63 -19.70
N ILE A 387 -25.71 3.46 -19.57
CA ILE A 387 -24.77 3.40 -18.45
C ILE A 387 -25.51 3.64 -17.12
N ALA A 388 -26.37 4.67 -17.07
CA ALA A 388 -27.15 4.99 -15.88
C ALA A 388 -28.13 3.87 -15.50
N ALA A 389 -28.86 3.33 -16.48
CA ALA A 389 -29.81 2.24 -16.26
C ALA A 389 -29.12 0.96 -15.75
N TYR A 390 -27.93 0.66 -16.26
CA TYR A 390 -27.11 -0.44 -15.78
C TYR A 390 -26.63 -0.19 -14.34
N ASN A 391 -26.04 0.99 -14.08
CA ASN A 391 -25.52 1.34 -12.76
C ASN A 391 -26.61 1.42 -11.68
N ILE A 392 -27.84 1.83 -12.02
CA ILE A 392 -28.97 1.84 -11.09
C ILE A 392 -29.26 0.42 -10.57
N LYS A 393 -29.24 -0.59 -11.46
CA LYS A 393 -29.47 -1.99 -11.06
C LYS A 393 -28.39 -2.47 -10.10
N GLU A 394 -27.13 -2.12 -10.38
CA GLU A 394 -26.00 -2.47 -9.51
C GLU A 394 -26.15 -1.84 -8.11
N ILE A 395 -26.45 -0.54 -8.01
CA ILE A 395 -26.60 0.10 -6.68
C ILE A 395 -27.86 -0.37 -5.94
N GLN A 396 -28.93 -0.72 -6.66
CA GLN A 396 -30.16 -1.26 -6.05
C GLN A 396 -29.97 -2.66 -5.45
N SER A 397 -28.95 -3.41 -5.89
CA SER A 397 -28.55 -4.65 -5.23
C SER A 397 -27.96 -4.43 -3.82
N ILE A 398 -27.40 -3.24 -3.58
CA ILE A 398 -26.83 -2.82 -2.28
C ILE A 398 -27.87 -2.07 -1.45
N GLN A 399 -28.53 -1.09 -2.06
CA GLN A 399 -29.54 -0.26 -1.42
C GLN A 399 -30.81 -0.23 -2.29
N PRO A 400 -31.82 -1.08 -1.99
CA PRO A 400 -33.02 -1.22 -2.83
C PRO A 400 -33.93 0.02 -2.90
N GLN A 401 -33.81 0.94 -1.96
CA GLN A 401 -34.64 2.15 -1.87
C GLN A 401 -33.79 3.37 -1.50
N GLY A 402 -34.22 4.56 -1.92
CA GLY A 402 -33.61 5.82 -1.51
C GLY A 402 -33.74 6.12 0.00
N PRO A 403 -33.12 7.20 0.48
CA PRO A 403 -32.43 8.23 -0.30
C PRO A 403 -31.06 7.80 -0.83
N TYR A 404 -30.74 8.17 -2.07
CA TYR A 404 -29.43 7.93 -2.69
C TYR A 404 -28.51 9.14 -2.56
N PHE A 405 -27.23 8.88 -2.28
CA PHE A 405 -26.13 9.84 -2.39
C PHE A 405 -25.26 9.49 -3.60
N LEU A 406 -25.35 10.31 -4.65
CA LEU A 406 -24.64 10.08 -5.91
C LEU A 406 -23.55 11.15 -6.08
N GLY A 407 -22.37 10.74 -6.54
CA GLY A 407 -21.30 11.66 -6.90
C GLY A 407 -20.64 11.26 -8.20
N GLY A 408 -20.35 12.22 -9.08
CA GLY A 408 -19.76 11.93 -10.39
C GLY A 408 -18.66 12.89 -10.76
N HIS A 409 -17.48 12.36 -11.10
CA HIS A 409 -16.35 13.17 -11.59
C HIS A 409 -16.35 13.27 -13.09
N SER A 410 -16.17 14.48 -13.64
CA SER A 410 -16.04 14.69 -15.08
C SER A 410 -17.24 14.07 -15.83
N PHE A 411 -17.00 13.21 -16.82
CA PHE A 411 -18.02 12.40 -17.49
C PHE A 411 -19.00 11.71 -16.52
N GLY A 412 -18.52 11.20 -15.40
CA GLY A 412 -19.33 10.57 -14.37
C GLY A 412 -20.38 11.50 -13.76
N GLY A 413 -20.19 12.82 -13.80
CA GLY A 413 -21.20 13.81 -13.39
C GLY A 413 -22.44 13.78 -14.29
N LYS A 414 -22.26 13.57 -15.60
CA LYS A 414 -23.36 13.39 -16.56
C LYS A 414 -24.11 12.09 -16.28
N VAL A 415 -23.38 11.00 -16.04
CA VAL A 415 -23.94 9.70 -15.67
C VAL A 415 -24.71 9.79 -14.35
N ALA A 416 -24.15 10.44 -13.33
CA ALA A 416 -24.79 10.63 -12.04
C ALA A 416 -26.08 11.46 -12.14
N CYS A 417 -26.08 12.50 -12.99
CA CYS A 417 -27.27 13.29 -13.29
C CYS A 417 -28.37 12.45 -13.97
N GLU A 418 -28.00 11.64 -14.97
CA GLU A 418 -28.94 10.73 -15.61
C GLU A 418 -29.48 9.66 -14.66
N MET A 419 -28.62 9.10 -13.80
CA MET A 419 -29.04 8.18 -12.75
C MET A 419 -30.06 8.83 -11.82
N ALA A 420 -29.81 10.08 -11.40
CA ALA A 420 -30.73 10.80 -10.54
C ALA A 420 -32.11 11.01 -11.20
N GLN A 421 -32.14 11.39 -12.48
CA GLN A 421 -33.37 11.56 -13.24
C GLN A 421 -34.16 10.26 -13.38
N GLN A 422 -33.49 9.15 -13.73
CA GLN A 422 -34.14 7.85 -13.83
C GLN A 422 -34.64 7.33 -12.48
N LEU A 423 -33.90 7.54 -11.39
CA LEU A 423 -34.33 7.19 -10.03
C LEU A 423 -35.55 8.00 -9.60
N GLN A 424 -35.56 9.32 -9.82
CA GLN A 424 -36.72 10.17 -9.51
C GLN A 424 -37.96 9.76 -10.31
N LYS A 425 -37.79 9.40 -11.60
CA LYS A 425 -38.87 8.85 -12.42
C LYS A 425 -39.41 7.51 -11.89
N GLN A 426 -38.58 6.73 -11.20
CA GLN A 426 -38.98 5.51 -10.48
C GLN A 426 -39.57 5.79 -9.08
N GLY A 427 -39.75 7.06 -8.69
CA GLY A 427 -40.25 7.45 -7.37
C GLY A 427 -39.22 7.34 -6.24
N GLN A 428 -37.94 7.19 -6.57
CA GLN A 428 -36.85 7.13 -5.59
C GLN A 428 -36.33 8.52 -5.24
N GLU A 429 -35.98 8.71 -3.98
CA GLU A 429 -35.36 9.95 -3.51
C GLU A 429 -33.84 9.97 -3.78
N VAL A 430 -33.34 11.09 -4.28
CA VAL A 430 -31.91 11.37 -4.42
C VAL A 430 -31.60 12.58 -3.55
N ALA A 431 -31.03 12.34 -2.37
CA ALA A 431 -30.82 13.37 -1.36
C ALA A 431 -29.60 14.27 -1.67
N LEU A 432 -28.63 13.76 -2.44
CA LEU A 432 -27.50 14.53 -2.93
C LEU A 432 -27.08 14.04 -4.32
N LEU A 433 -26.94 14.99 -5.24
CA LEU A 433 -26.15 14.82 -6.46
C LEU A 433 -24.91 15.72 -6.40
N ALA A 434 -23.74 15.11 -6.16
CA ALA A 434 -22.45 15.79 -6.17
C ALA A 434 -21.82 15.74 -7.56
N ILE A 435 -21.63 16.91 -8.17
CA ILE A 435 -20.96 17.02 -9.48
C ILE A 435 -19.53 17.49 -9.25
N LEU A 436 -18.55 16.70 -9.69
CA LEU A 436 -17.13 17.03 -9.52
C LEU A 436 -16.55 17.48 -10.86
N ASP A 437 -16.32 18.80 -10.94
CA ASP A 437 -15.57 19.51 -11.97
C ASP A 437 -16.01 19.23 -13.41
N THR A 438 -17.30 19.37 -13.69
CA THR A 438 -17.83 19.29 -15.05
C THR A 438 -18.99 20.26 -15.24
N ASN A 439 -19.19 20.71 -16.48
CA ASN A 439 -20.32 21.53 -16.86
C ASN A 439 -21.58 20.69 -17.07
N ALA A 440 -22.74 21.36 -17.03
CA ALA A 440 -24.01 20.72 -17.31
C ALA A 440 -24.09 20.23 -18.77
N PRO A 441 -24.90 19.20 -19.07
CA PRO A 441 -25.18 18.77 -20.42
C PRO A 441 -25.72 19.92 -21.28
N VAL A 442 -25.19 20.06 -22.50
CA VAL A 442 -25.54 21.14 -23.44
C VAL A 442 -26.27 20.53 -24.64
N PRO A 443 -27.33 21.16 -25.18
CA PRO A 443 -28.00 20.67 -26.39
C PRO A 443 -27.04 20.56 -27.58
N GLU A 444 -27.21 19.54 -28.42
CA GLU A 444 -26.39 19.35 -29.63
C GLU A 444 -26.46 20.56 -30.58
N GLU A 445 -27.61 21.23 -30.63
CA GLU A 445 -27.84 22.44 -31.44
C GLU A 445 -26.96 23.62 -30.98
N GLU A 446 -26.58 23.65 -29.70
CA GLU A 446 -25.75 24.70 -29.09
C GLU A 446 -24.26 24.31 -29.07
N HIS A 447 -23.94 23.01 -29.03
CA HIS A 447 -22.56 22.53 -28.98
C HIS A 447 -22.37 21.17 -29.67
N VAL A 448 -21.79 21.18 -30.88
CA VAL A 448 -21.46 19.97 -31.64
C VAL A 448 -20.33 19.19 -30.95
N ASN A 449 -20.53 17.91 -30.67
CA ASN A 449 -19.45 17.04 -30.19
C ASN A 449 -18.48 16.74 -31.34
N LEU A 450 -17.38 17.49 -31.42
CA LEU A 450 -16.36 17.31 -32.46
C LEU A 450 -15.60 15.98 -32.36
N MET A 451 -15.73 15.26 -31.24
CA MET A 451 -15.17 13.92 -31.09
C MET A 451 -16.03 12.85 -31.78
N GLU A 452 -17.31 13.15 -32.02
CA GLU A 452 -18.25 12.23 -32.63
C GLU A 452 -17.85 11.88 -34.06
N GLY A 453 -17.80 10.58 -34.37
CA GLY A 453 -17.49 10.09 -35.72
C GLY A 453 -16.01 10.24 -36.14
N LEU A 454 -15.11 10.64 -35.23
CA LEU A 454 -13.67 10.65 -35.52
C LEU A 454 -13.15 9.26 -35.87
N ASN A 455 -12.26 9.21 -36.87
CA ASN A 455 -11.51 8.00 -37.18
C ASN A 455 -10.49 7.68 -36.06
N ASP A 456 -10.03 6.43 -36.02
CA ASP A 456 -9.15 5.95 -34.96
C ASP A 456 -7.83 6.70 -34.89
N ALA A 457 -7.19 7.02 -36.02
CA ALA A 457 -5.92 7.74 -36.03
C ALA A 457 -6.03 9.14 -35.41
N VAL A 458 -7.07 9.91 -35.74
CA VAL A 458 -7.32 11.24 -35.15
C VAL A 458 -7.59 11.13 -33.66
N TRP A 459 -8.47 10.20 -33.26
CA TRP A 459 -8.79 9.94 -31.86
C TRP A 459 -7.54 9.57 -31.05
N LEU A 460 -6.73 8.65 -31.58
CA LEU A 460 -5.53 8.14 -30.93
C LEU A 460 -4.44 9.20 -30.80
N THR A 461 -4.34 10.16 -31.74
CA THR A 461 -3.46 11.33 -31.61
C THR A 461 -3.93 12.25 -30.48
N LEU A 462 -5.23 12.60 -30.45
CA LEU A 462 -5.82 13.48 -29.42
C LEU A 462 -5.69 12.88 -28.01
N ILE A 463 -5.99 11.59 -27.87
CA ILE A 463 -5.92 10.92 -26.57
C ILE A 463 -4.47 10.76 -26.11
N SER A 464 -3.51 10.63 -27.03
CA SER A 464 -2.08 10.59 -26.68
C SER A 464 -1.60 11.94 -26.14
N ASP A 465 -2.04 13.07 -26.70
CA ASP A 465 -1.73 14.42 -26.18
C ASP A 465 -2.35 14.65 -24.78
N LEU A 466 -3.63 14.29 -24.63
CA LEU A 466 -4.33 14.39 -23.34
C LEU A 466 -3.65 13.54 -22.26
N LEU A 467 -3.39 12.27 -22.55
CA LEU A 467 -2.73 11.37 -21.60
C LEU A 467 -1.28 11.80 -21.34
N SER A 468 -0.60 12.43 -22.29
CA SER A 468 0.75 12.96 -22.06
C SER A 468 0.76 14.03 -20.97
N THR A 469 -0.24 14.91 -21.02
CA THR A 469 -0.45 15.98 -20.04
C THR A 469 -0.80 15.39 -18.67
N ILE A 470 -1.72 14.42 -18.62
CA ILE A 470 -2.18 13.78 -17.38
C ILE A 470 -1.05 12.99 -16.71
N LEU A 471 -0.26 12.25 -17.49
CA LEU A 471 0.80 11.37 -16.99
C LEU A 471 2.13 12.11 -16.77
N GLY A 472 2.26 13.34 -17.27
CA GLY A 472 3.52 14.08 -17.28
C GLY A 472 4.62 13.41 -18.10
N LYS A 473 4.24 12.62 -19.12
CA LYS A 473 5.13 11.84 -19.98
C LYS A 473 4.72 11.99 -21.43
N ASP A 474 5.64 12.32 -22.32
CA ASP A 474 5.35 12.51 -23.74
C ASP A 474 5.10 11.18 -24.47
N LEU A 475 3.84 10.77 -24.60
CA LEU A 475 3.41 9.56 -25.31
C LEU A 475 3.67 9.62 -26.81
N MET A 476 3.88 10.80 -27.38
CA MET A 476 4.19 10.99 -28.79
C MET A 476 5.69 10.88 -29.08
N LEU A 477 6.51 10.67 -28.05
CA LEU A 477 7.96 10.43 -28.13
C LEU A 477 8.69 11.53 -28.92
N GLY A 478 8.35 12.78 -28.67
CA GLY A 478 8.94 13.96 -29.30
C GLY A 478 8.36 14.32 -30.67
N LYS A 479 7.39 13.55 -31.20
CA LYS A 479 6.66 13.91 -32.43
C LYS A 479 5.62 14.97 -32.14
N ASP A 480 5.46 15.93 -33.06
CA ASP A 480 4.27 16.78 -33.05
C ASP A 480 3.02 15.98 -33.46
N MET A 481 1.83 16.56 -33.23
CA MET A 481 0.56 15.87 -33.46
C MET A 481 0.36 15.49 -34.94
N GLU A 482 0.90 16.26 -35.88
CA GLU A 482 0.70 16.05 -37.31
C GLU A 482 1.56 14.88 -37.79
N ALA A 483 2.85 14.87 -37.44
CA ALA A 483 3.75 13.76 -37.71
C ALA A 483 3.33 12.47 -36.98
N TYR A 484 2.76 12.60 -35.77
CA TYR A 484 2.23 11.46 -35.03
C TYR A 484 0.98 10.88 -35.69
N TYR A 485 0.06 11.74 -36.14
CA TYR A 485 -1.11 11.35 -36.91
C TYR A 485 -0.74 10.66 -38.22
N GLU A 486 0.17 11.24 -39.02
CA GLU A 486 0.62 10.65 -40.28
C GLU A 486 1.22 9.25 -40.06
N ALA A 487 1.94 9.04 -38.96
CA ALA A 487 2.47 7.73 -38.60
C ALA A 487 1.36 6.71 -38.28
N LEU A 488 0.26 7.13 -37.66
CA LEU A 488 -0.88 6.27 -37.34
C LEU A 488 -1.77 6.00 -38.56
N GLU A 489 -2.00 7.00 -39.41
CA GLU A 489 -2.89 6.91 -40.57
C GLU A 489 -2.42 5.86 -41.59
N GLN A 490 -1.11 5.64 -41.70
CA GLN A 490 -0.53 4.61 -42.58
C GLN A 490 -0.67 3.18 -42.05
N LEU A 491 -1.17 3.00 -40.82
CA LEU A 491 -1.30 1.71 -40.14
C LEU A 491 -2.75 1.22 -40.16
N THR A 492 -2.92 -0.11 -40.17
CA THR A 492 -4.24 -0.71 -39.90
C THR A 492 -4.69 -0.41 -38.46
N PRO A 493 -5.99 -0.47 -38.14
CA PRO A 493 -6.47 -0.20 -36.77
C PRO A 493 -5.76 -1.04 -35.70
N ASP A 494 -5.51 -2.33 -35.95
CA ASP A 494 -4.77 -3.18 -35.02
C ASP A 494 -3.31 -2.74 -34.84
N GLU A 495 -2.66 -2.31 -35.92
CA GLU A 495 -1.29 -1.80 -35.88
C GLU A 495 -1.20 -0.45 -35.17
N GLN A 496 -2.22 0.42 -35.27
CA GLN A 496 -2.30 1.68 -34.51
C GLN A 496 -2.31 1.42 -33.00
N PHE A 497 -3.12 0.47 -32.52
CA PHE A 497 -3.11 0.08 -31.10
C PHE A 497 -1.77 -0.51 -30.66
N ASN A 498 -1.15 -1.34 -31.50
CA ASN A 498 0.18 -1.90 -31.23
C ASN A 498 1.26 -0.80 -31.16
N TYR A 499 1.17 0.20 -32.04
CA TYR A 499 2.09 1.33 -32.08
C TYR A 499 2.03 2.13 -30.77
N ILE A 500 0.83 2.44 -30.29
CA ILE A 500 0.64 3.17 -29.04
C ILE A 500 1.07 2.32 -27.85
N TYR A 501 0.69 1.03 -27.84
CA TYR A 501 1.11 0.10 -26.80
C TYR A 501 2.64 0.09 -26.63
N LYS A 502 3.41 0.11 -27.73
CA LYS A 502 4.87 0.24 -27.68
C LYS A 502 5.34 1.54 -27.03
N ASN A 503 4.73 2.68 -27.37
CA ASN A 503 5.09 3.96 -26.75
C ASN A 503 4.85 3.93 -25.22
N PHE A 504 3.74 3.33 -24.78
CA PHE A 504 3.48 3.10 -23.36
C PHE A 504 4.53 2.22 -22.68
N GLN A 505 5.03 1.19 -23.38
CA GLN A 505 6.11 0.32 -22.89
C GLN A 505 7.44 1.08 -22.81
N GLU A 506 7.82 1.82 -23.84
CA GLU A 506 9.08 2.59 -23.89
C GLU A 506 9.16 3.62 -22.75
N LEU A 507 8.04 4.25 -22.43
CA LEU A 507 7.96 5.25 -21.36
C LEU A 507 7.81 4.62 -19.97
N ASN A 508 7.81 3.29 -19.87
CA ASN A 508 7.55 2.54 -18.64
C ASN A 508 6.30 3.10 -17.92
N ILE A 509 5.25 3.39 -18.70
CA ILE A 509 3.98 3.89 -18.16
C ILE A 509 3.23 2.73 -17.53
N PHE A 510 3.19 1.57 -18.20
CA PHE A 510 2.59 0.38 -17.64
C PHE A 510 3.65 -0.62 -17.16
N PRO A 511 3.39 -1.32 -16.05
CA PRO A 511 4.28 -2.37 -15.57
C PRO A 511 4.32 -3.59 -16.50
N SER A 512 5.35 -4.42 -16.35
CA SER A 512 5.53 -5.67 -17.09
C SER A 512 4.31 -6.59 -16.93
N GLY A 513 3.59 -6.82 -18.04
CA GLY A 513 2.41 -7.69 -18.16
C GLY A 513 1.06 -6.98 -18.25
N PHE A 514 1.00 -5.64 -18.24
CA PHE A 514 -0.19 -4.93 -18.75
C PHE A 514 -0.35 -5.25 -20.23
N GLY A 515 -1.37 -6.04 -20.59
CA GLY A 515 -1.55 -6.54 -21.93
C GLY A 515 -2.20 -5.53 -22.89
N ILE A 516 -1.99 -5.75 -24.18
CA ILE A 516 -2.63 -4.95 -25.23
C ILE A 516 -4.17 -5.00 -25.16
N LYS A 517 -4.75 -6.08 -24.62
CA LYS A 517 -6.21 -6.21 -24.43
C LYS A 517 -6.74 -5.18 -23.43
N GLN A 518 -6.08 -5.04 -22.28
CA GLN A 518 -6.45 -4.05 -21.26
C GLN A 518 -6.29 -2.62 -21.78
N LEU A 519 -5.24 -2.36 -22.59
CA LEU A 519 -5.10 -1.06 -23.25
C LEU A 519 -6.26 -0.78 -24.21
N ARG A 520 -6.66 -1.78 -25.01
CA ARG A 520 -7.81 -1.67 -25.92
C ARG A 520 -9.10 -1.38 -25.15
N GLY A 521 -9.36 -2.09 -24.06
CA GLY A 521 -10.52 -1.83 -23.19
C GLY A 521 -10.52 -0.41 -22.65
N TYR A 522 -9.39 0.04 -22.08
CA TYR A 522 -9.26 1.39 -21.55
C TYR A 522 -9.46 2.50 -22.59
N LEU A 523 -8.78 2.40 -23.74
CA LEU A 523 -8.91 3.39 -24.82
C LEU A 523 -10.29 3.32 -25.51
N GLY A 524 -10.90 2.14 -25.58
CA GLY A 524 -12.25 1.93 -26.10
C GLY A 524 -13.30 2.60 -25.23
N VAL A 525 -13.25 2.40 -23.91
CA VAL A 525 -14.11 3.09 -22.94
C VAL A 525 -13.95 4.60 -23.04
N MET A 526 -12.71 5.10 -23.09
CA MET A 526 -12.47 6.53 -23.28
C MET A 526 -13.10 7.03 -24.58
N LYS A 527 -12.84 6.35 -25.70
CA LYS A 527 -13.39 6.73 -27.00
C LYS A 527 -14.90 6.87 -26.93
N THR A 528 -15.58 5.83 -26.44
CA THR A 528 -17.03 5.80 -26.36
C THR A 528 -17.59 6.90 -25.45
N ASN A 529 -16.98 7.13 -24.28
CA ASN A 529 -17.43 8.18 -23.36
C ASN A 529 -17.23 9.58 -23.94
N PHE A 530 -16.09 9.86 -24.57
CA PHE A 530 -15.82 11.16 -25.20
C PHE A 530 -16.67 11.41 -26.46
N GLN A 531 -17.05 10.36 -27.19
CA GLN A 531 -17.92 10.45 -28.36
C GLN A 531 -19.40 10.51 -28.00
N SER A 532 -19.77 10.13 -26.78
CA SER A 532 -21.17 10.17 -26.37
C SER A 532 -21.72 11.60 -26.37
N SER A 533 -22.86 11.76 -27.03
CA SER A 533 -23.69 12.95 -26.90
C SER A 533 -24.75 12.70 -25.84
N TYR A 534 -24.98 13.69 -24.96
CA TYR A 534 -25.94 13.56 -23.89
C TYR A 534 -26.61 14.90 -23.61
N PHE A 535 -27.93 14.90 -23.75
CA PHE A 535 -28.82 15.94 -23.25
C PHE A 535 -30.15 15.29 -22.84
N PRO A 536 -30.58 15.41 -21.58
CA PRO A 536 -31.80 14.75 -21.12
C PRO A 536 -33.05 15.38 -21.75
N LYS A 537 -33.99 14.54 -22.20
CA LYS A 537 -35.24 14.98 -22.85
C LYS A 537 -36.27 15.52 -21.86
N GLU A 538 -36.34 14.91 -20.67
CA GLU A 538 -37.19 15.31 -19.55
C GLU A 538 -36.26 15.67 -18.40
N ILE A 539 -36.45 16.82 -17.78
CA ILE A 539 -35.61 17.26 -16.66
C ILE A 539 -36.38 17.05 -15.36
N TYR A 540 -35.84 16.21 -14.48
CA TYR A 540 -36.30 16.05 -13.10
C TYR A 540 -35.31 16.79 -12.20
N PRO A 541 -35.70 17.91 -11.57
CA PRO A 541 -34.79 18.69 -10.76
C PRO A 541 -34.35 17.91 -9.51
N THR A 542 -33.04 17.85 -9.27
CA THR A 542 -32.45 17.23 -8.06
C THR A 542 -31.66 18.27 -7.27
N LYS A 543 -31.31 18.02 -6.02
CA LYS A 543 -30.42 18.94 -5.29
C LYS A 543 -28.98 18.72 -5.76
N ILE A 544 -28.36 19.77 -6.29
CA ILE A 544 -26.99 19.69 -6.84
C ILE A 544 -25.98 20.44 -5.96
N ALA A 545 -24.89 19.75 -5.63
CA ALA A 545 -23.67 20.35 -5.09
C ALA A 545 -22.56 20.26 -6.14
N LEU A 546 -22.08 21.40 -6.62
CA LEU A 546 -21.03 21.50 -7.63
C LEU A 546 -19.67 21.74 -6.99
N PHE A 547 -18.73 20.82 -7.20
CA PHE A 547 -17.35 20.92 -6.72
C PHE A 547 -16.45 21.36 -7.86
N ARG A 548 -15.86 22.55 -7.77
CA ARG A 548 -15.00 23.13 -8.81
C ARG A 548 -13.54 23.10 -8.38
N SER A 549 -12.66 22.72 -9.30
CA SER A 549 -11.22 22.81 -9.10
C SER A 549 -10.76 24.28 -9.06
N GLY A 550 -9.79 24.58 -8.19
CA GLY A 550 -9.34 25.95 -7.89
C GLY A 550 -8.41 26.57 -8.93
N ILE A 551 -8.02 25.81 -9.96
CA ILE A 551 -7.25 26.28 -11.11
C ILE A 551 -8.18 26.20 -12.32
N ASP A 552 -8.70 27.35 -12.75
CA ASP A 552 -9.53 27.42 -13.95
C ASP A 552 -8.65 27.20 -15.19
N THR A 553 -8.61 25.97 -15.69
CA THR A 553 -7.84 25.62 -16.90
C THR A 553 -8.45 26.26 -18.16
N ASN A 554 -9.66 26.83 -18.07
CA ASN A 554 -10.36 27.47 -19.19
C ASN A 554 -10.04 28.96 -19.36
N SER A 555 -9.06 29.52 -18.64
CA SER A 555 -8.76 30.95 -18.72
C SER A 555 -7.79 31.37 -19.83
N SER A 556 -7.41 30.49 -20.77
CA SER A 556 -6.57 30.89 -21.91
C SER A 556 -7.43 31.26 -23.12
N SER A 557 -7.36 32.52 -23.54
CA SER A 557 -8.01 33.04 -24.76
C SER A 557 -7.44 32.48 -26.09
N ASN A 558 -6.52 31.51 -26.02
CA ASN A 558 -5.85 30.93 -27.18
C ASN A 558 -6.25 29.45 -27.31
N LYS A 559 -6.56 29.01 -28.55
CA LYS A 559 -6.85 27.61 -28.84
C LYS A 559 -5.66 26.72 -28.46
N THR A 560 -5.96 25.59 -27.83
CA THR A 560 -4.97 24.56 -27.51
C THR A 560 -4.46 23.88 -28.79
N LYS A 561 -3.29 23.24 -28.73
CA LYS A 561 -2.74 22.47 -29.87
C LYS A 561 -3.73 21.39 -30.35
N SER A 562 -4.37 20.69 -29.40
CA SER A 562 -5.41 19.70 -29.69
C SER A 562 -6.63 20.30 -30.40
N GLN A 563 -7.07 21.51 -30.01
CA GLN A 563 -8.17 22.20 -30.71
C GLN A 563 -7.78 22.59 -32.15
N ILE A 564 -6.60 23.17 -32.35
CA ILE A 564 -6.09 23.54 -33.68
C ILE A 564 -5.99 22.30 -34.58
N PHE A 565 -5.45 21.20 -34.05
CA PHE A 565 -5.36 19.93 -34.75
C PHE A 565 -6.76 19.40 -35.13
N LEU A 566 -7.71 19.41 -34.20
CA LEU A 566 -9.08 18.94 -34.43
C LEU A 566 -9.82 19.77 -35.50
N GLU A 567 -9.66 21.09 -35.51
CA GLU A 567 -10.22 21.96 -36.56
C GLU A 567 -9.66 21.60 -37.94
N LYS A 568 -8.34 21.36 -38.02
CA LYS A 568 -7.67 20.97 -39.26
C LYS A 568 -8.18 19.62 -39.78
N MET A 569 -8.39 18.65 -38.89
CA MET A 569 -8.82 17.29 -39.27
C MET A 569 -10.32 17.20 -39.62
N THR A 570 -11.17 17.98 -38.94
CA THR A 570 -12.63 17.90 -39.12
C THR A 570 -13.17 18.94 -40.09
N GLY A 571 -12.42 20.02 -40.37
CA GLY A 571 -12.91 21.18 -41.11
C GLY A 571 -13.98 21.99 -40.38
N LYS A 572 -14.30 21.65 -39.13
CA LYS A 572 -15.28 22.33 -38.28
C LYS A 572 -14.54 23.24 -37.29
N MET A 573 -15.02 24.47 -37.12
CA MET A 573 -14.45 25.35 -36.09
C MET A 573 -14.88 24.88 -34.69
N VAL A 574 -13.91 24.83 -33.78
CA VAL A 574 -14.13 24.73 -32.34
C VAL A 574 -14.55 26.12 -31.86
N SER A 575 -15.74 26.22 -31.27
CA SER A 575 -16.19 27.48 -30.64
C SER A 575 -15.16 27.91 -29.58
N GLU A 576 -14.70 29.16 -29.64
CA GLU A 576 -13.78 29.73 -28.66
C GLU A 576 -14.46 30.04 -27.32
N SER A 577 -15.80 30.09 -27.31
CA SER A 577 -16.61 30.34 -26.13
C SER A 577 -17.53 29.16 -25.83
N LEU A 578 -17.56 28.74 -24.56
CA LEU A 578 -18.63 27.90 -24.03
C LEU A 578 -19.97 28.64 -24.20
N PRO A 579 -21.10 27.94 -24.40
CA PRO A 579 -22.39 28.60 -24.54
C PRO A 579 -22.73 29.43 -23.28
N GLU A 580 -23.55 30.48 -23.43
CA GLU A 580 -23.79 31.48 -22.38
C GLU A 580 -24.26 30.87 -21.05
N ASN A 581 -25.04 29.78 -21.11
CA ASN A 581 -25.52 29.00 -19.97
C ASN A 581 -24.37 28.36 -19.14
N VAL A 582 -23.26 27.97 -19.77
CA VAL A 582 -22.09 27.38 -19.09
C VAL A 582 -21.10 28.47 -18.62
N SER A 583 -21.29 29.73 -19.02
CA SER A 583 -20.48 30.86 -18.55
C SER A 583 -20.83 31.33 -17.14
N ALA A 584 -21.96 30.87 -16.60
CA ALA A 584 -22.38 31.16 -15.23
C ALA A 584 -21.50 30.41 -14.19
N PRO A 585 -21.41 30.89 -12.93
CA PRO A 585 -20.56 30.27 -11.91
C PRO A 585 -20.87 28.79 -11.62
N ASP A 586 -22.11 28.38 -11.85
CA ASP A 586 -22.64 27.03 -11.68
C ASP A 586 -22.54 26.18 -12.96
N TRP A 587 -21.92 26.67 -14.03
CA TRP A 587 -21.72 25.96 -15.30
C TRP A 587 -23.00 25.34 -15.90
N GLY A 588 -24.13 26.02 -15.72
CA GLY A 588 -25.44 25.64 -16.28
C GLY A 588 -26.23 24.64 -15.42
N TRP A 589 -25.69 24.19 -14.28
CA TRP A 589 -26.34 23.17 -13.45
C TRP A 589 -27.65 23.62 -12.81
N SER A 590 -27.90 24.93 -12.68
CA SER A 590 -29.19 25.44 -12.16
C SER A 590 -30.39 25.01 -13.02
N ALA A 591 -30.20 24.71 -14.30
CA ALA A 591 -31.27 24.19 -15.16
C ALA A 591 -31.75 22.78 -14.75
N PHE A 592 -30.91 22.03 -14.00
CA PHE A 592 -31.16 20.65 -13.59
C PHE A 592 -31.37 20.53 -12.07
N SER A 593 -31.43 21.64 -11.35
CA SER A 593 -31.49 21.66 -9.88
C SER A 593 -32.84 22.15 -9.34
N ALA A 594 -33.35 21.49 -8.30
CA ALA A 594 -34.58 21.89 -7.61
C ALA A 594 -34.37 23.09 -6.67
N GLU A 595 -33.17 23.19 -6.11
CA GLU A 595 -32.70 24.26 -5.22
C GLU A 595 -31.53 25.02 -5.88
N PRO A 596 -31.15 26.22 -5.40
CA PRO A 596 -29.93 26.88 -5.89
C PRO A 596 -28.71 25.96 -5.80
N VAL A 597 -27.92 25.88 -6.87
CA VAL A 597 -26.71 25.04 -6.92
C VAL A 597 -25.68 25.56 -5.93
N GLU A 598 -25.27 24.70 -5.00
CA GLU A 598 -24.23 25.03 -4.03
C GLU A 598 -22.85 24.80 -4.65
N ILE A 599 -22.00 25.83 -4.67
CA ILE A 599 -20.68 25.76 -5.32
C ILE A 599 -19.57 25.65 -4.27
N TYR A 600 -18.76 24.60 -4.39
CA TYR A 600 -17.69 24.23 -3.49
C TYR A 600 -16.34 24.24 -4.21
N TRP A 601 -15.48 25.20 -3.87
CA TRP A 601 -14.12 25.23 -4.41
C TRP A 601 -13.21 24.20 -3.74
N VAL A 602 -12.47 23.44 -4.54
CA VAL A 602 -11.51 22.40 -4.13
C VAL A 602 -10.15 22.72 -4.76
N PRO A 603 -9.03 22.75 -4.00
CA PRO A 603 -7.70 22.95 -4.57
C PRO A 603 -7.33 21.90 -5.62
N GLY A 604 -6.36 22.23 -6.49
CA GLY A 604 -5.88 21.34 -7.54
C GLY A 604 -6.49 21.64 -8.92
N THR A 605 -6.23 20.73 -9.85
CA THR A 605 -6.78 20.73 -11.21
C THR A 605 -7.95 19.75 -11.31
N HIS A 606 -8.61 19.71 -12.47
CA HIS A 606 -9.59 18.68 -12.82
C HIS A 606 -9.17 17.28 -12.39
N VAL A 607 -7.92 16.89 -12.66
CA VAL A 607 -7.41 15.55 -12.33
C VAL A 607 -6.94 15.47 -10.88
N SER A 608 -6.21 16.47 -10.37
CA SER A 608 -5.58 16.37 -9.05
C SER A 608 -6.52 16.65 -7.88
N MET A 609 -7.73 17.17 -8.10
CA MET A 609 -8.70 17.43 -7.02
C MET A 609 -9.10 16.16 -6.24
N ALA A 610 -9.04 14.99 -6.89
CA ALA A 610 -9.32 13.69 -6.27
C ALA A 610 -8.03 12.93 -5.84
N ALA A 611 -6.88 13.62 -5.84
CA ALA A 611 -5.59 13.10 -5.39
C ALA A 611 -5.09 13.88 -4.17
N GLU A 612 -4.13 13.30 -3.45
CA GLU A 612 -3.47 13.98 -2.33
C GLU A 612 -2.65 15.20 -2.81
N PRO A 613 -2.61 16.30 -2.03
CA PRO A 613 -3.31 16.51 -0.76
C PRO A 613 -4.75 17.03 -0.91
N HIS A 614 -5.19 17.32 -2.14
CA HIS A 614 -6.42 18.07 -2.42
C HIS A 614 -7.71 17.33 -2.09
N VAL A 615 -7.68 16.00 -2.21
CA VAL A 615 -8.80 15.10 -1.92
C VAL A 615 -9.35 15.26 -0.49
N GLN A 616 -8.51 15.68 0.47
CA GLN A 616 -8.93 15.96 1.83
C GLN A 616 -10.00 17.07 1.89
N VAL A 617 -9.78 18.14 1.13
CA VAL A 617 -10.72 19.27 1.05
C VAL A 617 -11.99 18.87 0.30
N LEU A 618 -11.86 18.07 -0.75
CA LEU A 618 -12.99 17.49 -1.46
C LEU A 618 -13.88 16.69 -0.52
N VAL A 619 -13.30 15.75 0.23
CA VAL A 619 -14.01 14.88 1.17
C VAL A 619 -14.67 15.68 2.28
N GLN A 620 -13.94 16.63 2.88
CA GLN A 620 -14.49 17.49 3.93
C GLN A 620 -15.78 18.19 3.47
N LYS A 621 -15.77 18.78 2.27
CA LYS A 621 -16.92 19.49 1.71
C LYS A 621 -18.04 18.53 1.29
N LEU A 622 -17.69 17.38 0.72
CA LEU A 622 -18.64 16.35 0.32
C LEU A 622 -19.40 15.79 1.53
N MET A 623 -18.69 15.49 2.62
CA MET A 623 -19.30 15.00 3.85
C MET A 623 -20.22 16.03 4.50
N ALA A 624 -19.84 17.32 4.48
CA ALA A 624 -20.73 18.38 4.93
C ALA A 624 -22.04 18.44 4.12
N CYS A 625 -22.00 18.19 2.81
CA CYS A 625 -23.20 18.11 1.98
C CYS A 625 -24.07 16.90 2.34
N ILE A 626 -23.46 15.74 2.58
CA ILE A 626 -24.17 14.52 2.99
C ILE A 626 -24.87 14.73 4.33
N GLU A 627 -24.17 15.30 5.32
CA GLU A 627 -24.74 15.59 6.65
C GLU A 627 -25.93 16.56 6.56
N GLN A 628 -25.81 17.62 5.75
CA GLN A 628 -26.92 18.55 5.53
C GLN A 628 -28.13 17.90 4.86
N ALA A 629 -27.89 17.01 3.89
CA ALA A 629 -28.95 16.27 3.22
C ALA A 629 -29.68 15.30 4.17
N GLN A 630 -28.96 14.69 5.11
CA GLN A 630 -29.54 13.79 6.12
C GLN A 630 -30.40 14.51 7.16
N VAL A 631 -30.08 15.77 7.50
CA VAL A 631 -30.84 16.56 8.50
C VAL A 631 -32.21 17.00 7.96
N LYS A 632 -32.32 17.31 6.65
CA LYS A 632 -33.59 17.74 6.03
C LYS A 632 -34.62 16.61 5.86
N GLY A 633 -34.20 15.34 5.92
CA GLY A 633 -35.06 14.16 5.76
C GLY A 633 -35.71 13.63 7.05
N LYS A 634 -35.45 14.27 8.20
CA LYS A 634 -36.15 14.05 9.47
C LYS A 634 -37.15 15.17 9.71
#